data_AF-A0A223RV74-F1
#
_entry.id   AF-A0A223RV74-F1
#
_cell.length_a   1.000
_cell.length_b   1.000
_cell.length_c   1.000
_cell.angle_alpha   90.00
_cell.angle_beta   90.00
_cell.angle_gamma   90.00
#
_symmetry.space_group_name_H-M   'P 1'
#
loop_
_entity.id
_entity.type
_entity.pdbx_description
1 polymer ?
#
loop_
_entity_poly.entity_id
_entity_poly.type
_entity_poly.pdbx_seq_one_letter_code
_entity_poly.pdbx_strand_id
1 'polypeptide(L)'
;MASALIYVVIVLAVAAVVYLLAVLVFGRGEELEPLRPGATPTRLPPPPVTGHDVRSLRFQQVFRGYKASEVDWALDRLADELDDARQRVASLEQSLRDAESPGRSEDWDGPTGRE
;
A
#
# COMPACT_ATOMS: atom_id res chain seq x y z
N MET A 1 -16.19 -59.89 3.68
CA MET A 1 -15.02 -59.28 4.35
C MET A 1 -13.94 -58.87 3.34
N ALA A 2 -13.37 -59.79 2.55
CA ALA A 2 -12.30 -59.48 1.58
C ALA A 2 -12.67 -58.42 0.52
N SER A 3 -13.90 -58.45 -0.02
CA SER A 3 -14.34 -57.48 -1.04
C SER A 3 -14.41 -56.03 -0.53
N ALA A 4 -14.75 -55.84 0.74
CA ALA A 4 -14.78 -54.51 1.36
C ALA A 4 -13.37 -53.95 1.55
N LEU A 5 -12.41 -54.80 1.92
CA LEU A 5 -11.00 -54.42 2.02
C LEU A 5 -10.44 -54.01 0.64
N ILE A 6 -10.74 -54.78 -0.40
CA ILE A 6 -10.33 -54.47 -1.78
C ILE A 6 -10.89 -53.11 -2.22
N TYR A 7 -12.15 -52.83 -1.92
CA TYR A 7 -12.77 -51.55 -2.27
C TYR A 7 -12.08 -50.37 -1.58
N VAL A 8 -11.78 -50.49 -0.28
CA VAL A 8 -11.06 -49.44 0.47
C VAL A 8 -9.66 -49.19 -0.12
N VAL A 9 -8.94 -50.25 -0.47
CA VAL A 9 -7.61 -50.12 -1.09
C VAL A 9 -7.69 -49.42 -2.44
N ILE A 10 -8.68 -49.76 -3.27
CA ILE A 10 -8.89 -49.10 -4.56
C ILE A 10 -9.22 -47.62 -4.38
N VAL A 11 -10.12 -47.28 -3.45
CA VAL A 11 -10.48 -45.87 -3.18
C VAL A 11 -9.27 -45.08 -2.71
N LEU A 12 -8.45 -45.63 -1.81
CA LEU A 12 -7.22 -44.98 -1.36
C LEU A 12 -6.21 -44.82 -2.49
N ALA A 13 -6.05 -45.83 -3.36
CA ALA A 13 -5.17 -45.75 -4.51
C ALA A 13 -5.63 -44.66 -5.49
N VAL A 14 -6.93 -44.59 -5.80
CA VAL A 14 -7.50 -43.54 -6.65
C VAL A 14 -7.31 -42.16 -6.01
N ALA A 15 -7.61 -42.02 -4.72
CA ALA A 15 -7.41 -40.76 -4.00
C ALA A 15 -5.93 -40.33 -4.02
N ALA A 16 -4.99 -41.26 -3.83
CA ALA A 16 -3.57 -40.99 -3.91
C ALA A 16 -3.11 -40.57 -5.31
N VAL A 17 -3.64 -41.21 -6.36
CA VAL A 17 -3.35 -40.83 -7.76
C VAL A 17 -3.92 -39.45 -8.07
N VAL A 18 -5.17 -39.17 -7.71
CA VAL A 18 -5.80 -37.85 -7.89
C VAL A 18 -5.02 -36.79 -7.12
N TYR A 19 -4.63 -37.07 -5.88
CA TYR A 19 -3.79 -36.17 -5.08
C TYR A 19 -2.43 -35.92 -5.74
N LEU A 20 -1.76 -36.96 -6.22
CA LEU A 20 -0.47 -36.84 -6.91
C LEU A 20 -0.60 -36.04 -8.20
N LEU A 21 -1.66 -36.26 -8.98
CA LEU A 21 -1.97 -35.48 -10.18
C LEU A 21 -2.29 -34.02 -9.82
N ALA A 22 -3.04 -33.77 -8.74
CA ALA A 22 -3.28 -32.42 -8.28
C ALA A 22 -1.96 -31.72 -7.90
N VAL A 23 -1.08 -32.38 -7.15
CA VAL A 23 0.26 -31.84 -6.82
C VAL A 23 1.12 -31.64 -8.07
N LEU A 24 0.98 -32.48 -9.10
CA LEU A 24 1.72 -32.33 -10.35
C LEU A 24 1.17 -31.18 -11.22
N VAL A 25 -0.15 -31.07 -11.34
CA VAL A 25 -0.85 -30.08 -12.18
C VAL A 25 -0.84 -28.69 -11.53
N PHE A 26 -1.10 -28.61 -10.23
CA PHE A 26 -1.07 -27.37 -9.45
C PHE A 26 0.35 -27.04 -8.92
N GLY A 27 1.31 -27.96 -9.08
CA GLY A 27 2.65 -27.84 -8.50
C GLY A 27 2.66 -28.05 -6.97
N ARG A 28 3.83 -28.24 -6.36
CA ARG A 28 4.03 -27.92 -4.93
C ARG A 28 3.71 -26.43 -4.82
N GLY A 29 2.46 -26.11 -4.46
CA GLY A 29 1.82 -24.82 -4.67
C GLY A 29 2.83 -23.72 -4.61
N GLU A 30 3.16 -23.18 -5.79
CA GLU A 30 4.20 -22.18 -6.06
C GLU A 30 5.04 -21.92 -4.80
N GLU A 31 6.19 -22.57 -4.70
CA GLU A 31 7.32 -21.94 -4.03
C GLU A 31 7.57 -20.65 -4.83
N LEU A 32 6.70 -19.65 -4.59
CA LEU A 32 6.83 -18.29 -5.06
C LEU A 32 8.22 -17.97 -4.61
N GLU A 33 9.18 -17.98 -5.56
CA GLU A 33 10.55 -17.59 -5.27
C GLU A 33 10.41 -16.38 -4.38
N PRO A 34 10.90 -16.43 -3.12
CA PRO A 34 10.71 -15.34 -2.18
C PRO A 34 11.09 -14.09 -2.96
N LEU A 35 10.11 -13.23 -3.25
CA LEU A 35 10.33 -12.10 -4.16
C LEU A 35 11.63 -11.47 -3.69
N ARG A 36 12.65 -11.44 -4.57
CA ARG A 36 14.01 -11.03 -4.21
C ARG A 36 13.90 -9.83 -3.27
N PRO A 37 14.59 -9.81 -2.11
CA PRO A 37 14.48 -8.71 -1.16
C PRO A 37 14.60 -7.37 -1.91
N GLY A 38 13.51 -6.60 -1.98
CA GLY A 38 13.44 -5.37 -2.78
C GLY A 38 12.47 -5.37 -3.98
N ALA A 39 11.87 -6.50 -4.35
CA ALA A 39 10.75 -6.56 -5.31
C ALA A 39 9.38 -6.44 -4.62
N THR A 40 9.35 -5.88 -3.40
CA THR A 40 8.10 -5.68 -2.69
C THR A 40 7.24 -4.67 -3.46
N PRO A 41 5.95 -4.96 -3.73
CA PRO A 41 5.03 -4.00 -4.36
C PRO A 41 4.77 -2.74 -3.51
N THR A 42 5.35 -2.65 -2.31
CA THR A 42 5.38 -1.46 -1.47
C THR A 42 6.28 -0.39 -2.11
N ARG A 43 5.73 0.35 -3.07
CA ARG A 43 6.33 1.59 -3.56
C ARG A 43 5.52 2.78 -3.09
N LEU A 44 6.21 3.69 -2.42
CA LEU A 44 5.72 5.05 -2.22
C LEU A 44 6.06 5.89 -3.46
N PRO A 45 5.20 6.82 -3.87
CA PRO A 45 5.55 7.80 -4.89
C PRO A 45 6.74 8.67 -4.40
N PRO A 46 7.48 9.32 -5.32
CA PRO A 46 8.46 10.32 -4.93
C PRO A 46 7.83 11.37 -4.01
N PRO A 47 8.58 11.90 -3.02
CA PRO A 47 8.07 12.98 -2.19
C PRO A 47 7.52 14.13 -3.05
N PRO A 48 6.40 14.75 -2.66
CA PRO A 48 5.75 14.64 -1.35
C PRO A 48 4.63 13.56 -1.25
N VAL A 49 4.82 12.54 -0.40
CA VAL A 49 3.85 11.46 -0.04
C VAL A 49 2.63 11.90 0.80
N THR A 50 1.39 11.75 0.32
CA THR A 50 0.15 12.08 1.05
C THR A 50 -0.35 10.93 1.95
N GLY A 51 -1.30 11.19 2.86
CA GLY A 51 -1.98 10.14 3.61
C GLY A 51 -2.71 9.14 2.71
N HIS A 52 -3.25 9.59 1.57
CA HIS A 52 -3.84 8.69 0.56
C HIS A 52 -2.81 7.70 0.01
N ASP A 53 -1.59 8.16 -0.27
CA ASP A 53 -0.50 7.31 -0.76
C ASP A 53 -0.13 6.24 0.28
N VAL A 54 -0.13 6.58 1.58
CA VAL A 54 0.11 5.63 2.67
C VAL A 54 -0.99 4.55 2.74
N ARG A 55 -2.27 4.93 2.61
CA ARG A 55 -3.40 3.97 2.61
C ARG A 55 -3.42 3.07 1.37
N SER A 56 -2.83 3.54 0.27
CA SER A 56 -2.72 2.77 -0.97
C SER A 56 -1.64 1.69 -0.91
N LEU A 57 -0.79 1.67 0.13
CA LEU A 57 0.29 0.71 0.26
C LEU A 57 -0.20 -0.73 0.33
N ARG A 58 0.60 -1.61 -0.26
CA ARG A 58 0.39 -3.06 -0.26
C ARG A 58 1.63 -3.74 0.27
N PHE A 59 1.43 -4.57 1.29
CA PHE A 59 2.47 -5.33 1.96
C PHE A 59 2.31 -6.82 1.64
N GLN A 60 3.44 -7.54 1.57
CA GLN A 60 3.44 -8.99 1.41
C GLN A 60 3.17 -9.68 2.75
N GLN A 61 2.35 -10.73 2.74
CA GLN A 61 2.08 -11.54 3.93
C GLN A 61 3.20 -12.56 4.18
N VAL A 62 3.64 -12.71 5.42
CA VAL A 62 4.67 -13.69 5.83
C VAL A 62 4.21 -14.50 7.04
N PHE A 63 4.62 -15.77 7.11
CA PHE A 63 4.15 -16.76 8.10
C PHE A 63 4.43 -16.37 9.57
N ARG A 64 5.41 -15.49 9.79
CA ARG A 64 5.74 -14.87 11.09
C ARG A 64 5.84 -13.36 10.93
N GLY A 65 4.70 -12.72 10.66
CA GLY A 65 4.58 -11.27 10.49
C GLY A 65 3.84 -10.61 11.64
N TYR A 66 3.84 -9.28 11.63
CA TYR A 66 2.93 -8.50 12.46
C TYR A 66 1.48 -8.79 12.07
N LYS A 67 0.56 -8.64 13.03
CA LYS A 67 -0.86 -8.81 12.76
C LYS A 67 -1.33 -7.72 11.80
N ALA A 68 -1.88 -8.11 10.65
CA ALA A 68 -2.30 -7.18 9.60
C ALA A 68 -3.20 -6.06 10.16
N SER A 69 -4.17 -6.40 11.03
CA SER A 69 -5.06 -5.40 11.63
C SER A 69 -4.36 -4.36 12.51
N GLU A 70 -3.27 -4.72 13.19
CA GLU A 70 -2.51 -3.76 14.02
C GLU A 70 -1.68 -2.83 13.14
N VAL A 71 -1.10 -3.38 12.06
CA VAL A 71 -0.38 -2.60 11.06
C VAL A 71 -1.33 -1.65 10.33
N ASP A 72 -2.49 -2.13 9.90
CA ASP A 72 -3.51 -1.32 9.21
C ASP A 72 -3.97 -0.16 10.09
N TRP A 73 -4.28 -0.43 11.37
CA TRP A 73 -4.64 0.60 12.34
C TRP A 73 -3.53 1.65 12.52
N ALA A 74 -2.27 1.21 12.63
CA ALA A 74 -1.14 2.11 12.80
C ALA A 74 -0.92 2.97 11.55
N LEU A 75 -1.05 2.39 10.35
CA LEU A 75 -0.90 3.10 9.07
C LEU A 75 -2.02 4.11 8.84
N ASP A 76 -3.26 3.79 9.19
CA ASP A 76 -4.38 4.73 9.11
C ASP A 76 -4.15 5.92 10.04
N ARG A 77 -3.73 5.68 11.28
CA ARG A 77 -3.42 6.75 12.24
C ARG A 77 -2.28 7.63 11.75
N LEU A 78 -1.23 7.05 11.15
CA LEU A 78 -0.11 7.79 10.59
C LEU A 78 -0.49 8.58 9.34
N ALA A 79 -1.40 8.05 8.51
CA ALA A 79 -1.91 8.76 7.34
C ALA A 79 -2.69 10.02 7.74
N ASP A 80 -3.52 9.93 8.77
CA ASP A 80 -4.25 11.09 9.32
C ASP A 80 -3.28 12.18 9.83
N GLU A 81 -2.28 11.79 10.64
CA GLU A 81 -1.30 12.75 11.18
C GLU A 81 -0.43 13.39 10.08
N LEU A 82 -0.14 12.64 9.01
CA LEU A 82 0.60 13.16 7.85
C LEU A 82 -0.21 14.22 7.09
N ASP A 83 -1.50 13.98 6.88
CA ASP A 83 -2.39 14.93 6.21
C ASP A 83 -2.55 16.21 7.06
N ASP A 84 -2.72 16.07 8.38
CA ASP A 84 -2.76 17.19 9.33
C ASP A 84 -1.47 18.02 9.29
N ALA A 85 -0.31 17.35 9.34
CA ALA A 85 0.99 18.02 9.29
C ALA A 85 1.16 18.82 7.98
N ARG A 86 0.70 18.26 6.85
CA ARG A 86 0.76 18.93 5.55
C ARG A 86 -0.15 20.13 5.44
N GLN A 87 -1.37 20.02 5.95
CA GLN A 87 -2.30 21.14 5.98
C GLN A 87 -1.71 22.31 6.79
N ARG A 88 -1.08 22.01 7.92
CA ARG A 88 -0.39 23.02 8.74
C ARG A 88 0.76 23.68 7.98
N VAL A 89 1.61 22.90 7.30
CA VAL A 89 2.70 23.45 6.47
C VAL A 89 2.14 24.35 5.36
N ALA A 90 1.12 23.90 4.63
CA ALA A 90 0.50 24.69 3.57
C ALA A 90 -0.12 26.01 4.09
N SER A 91 -0.74 25.97 5.27
CA SER A 91 -1.27 27.17 5.94
C SER A 91 -0.16 28.15 6.35
N LEU A 92 0.96 27.64 6.86
CA LEU A 92 2.11 28.47 7.25
C LEU A 92 2.76 29.10 6.02
N GLU A 93 3.00 28.32 4.96
CA GLU A 93 3.54 28.82 3.69
C GLU A 93 2.65 29.89 3.07
N GLN A 94 1.33 29.74 3.16
CA GLN A 94 0.40 30.76 2.68
C GLN A 94 0.51 32.05 3.50
N SER A 95 0.55 31.93 4.83
CA SER A 95 0.69 33.09 5.73
C SER A 95 2.00 33.85 5.48
N LEU A 96 3.08 33.12 5.19
CA LEU A 96 4.38 33.69 4.80
C LEU A 96 4.26 34.45 3.47
N ARG A 97 3.65 33.85 2.44
CA ARG A 97 3.44 34.52 1.13
C ARG A 97 2.59 35.79 1.22
N ASP A 98 1.56 35.76 2.06
CA ASP A 98 0.68 36.90 2.29
C ASP A 98 1.42 38.02 3.05
N ALA A 99 2.23 37.67 4.04
CA ALA A 99 3.09 38.60 4.78
C ALA A 99 4.24 39.19 3.95
N GLU A 100 4.69 38.49 2.89
CA GLU A 100 5.65 39.00 1.90
C GLU A 100 4.99 39.85 0.79
N SER A 101 3.66 39.82 0.66
CA SER A 101 2.88 40.59 -0.31
C SER A 101 2.21 41.89 0.18
N PRO A 102 2.69 42.66 1.19
CA PRO A 102 1.94 43.80 1.73
C PRO A 102 2.15 45.12 0.97
N GLY A 103 2.61 45.13 -0.30
CA GLY A 103 3.06 46.40 -0.91
C GLY A 103 3.05 46.55 -2.43
N ARG A 104 2.29 45.76 -3.21
CA ARG A 104 2.24 45.95 -4.68
C ARG A 104 0.96 46.63 -5.20
N SER A 105 -0.02 46.94 -4.35
CA SER A 105 -1.34 47.43 -4.80
C SER A 105 -1.76 48.82 -4.32
N GLU A 106 -0.94 49.57 -3.58
CA GLU A 106 -1.31 50.92 -3.11
C GLU A 106 -0.47 52.08 -3.71
N ASP A 107 0.47 51.81 -4.61
CA ASP A 107 1.35 52.85 -5.20
C ASP A 107 1.43 52.78 -6.72
N TRP A 108 0.27 52.82 -7.40
CA TRP A 108 0.23 53.23 -8.81
C TRP A 108 -1.04 54.04 -9.08
N ASP A 109 -1.01 55.31 -8.71
CA ASP A 109 -1.83 56.36 -9.31
C ASP A 109 -0.88 57.18 -10.21
N GLY A 110 -0.65 56.66 -11.42
CA GLY A 110 0.25 57.28 -12.39
C GLY A 110 -0.24 58.68 -12.76
N PRO A 111 0.64 59.67 -12.96
CA PRO A 111 0.22 61.03 -13.28
C PRO A 111 -0.49 61.04 -14.64
N THR A 112 -1.82 61.20 -14.63
CA THR A 112 -2.55 61.56 -15.85
C THR A 112 -2.01 62.89 -16.34
N GLY A 113 -1.60 62.90 -17.60
CA GLY A 113 -0.83 63.92 -18.29
C GLY A 113 -1.14 65.37 -17.92
N ARG A 114 -0.06 66.15 -17.84
CA ARG A 114 -0.07 67.59 -18.06
C ARG A 114 -0.60 67.87 -19.47
N GLU A 115 -1.61 68.71 -19.58
CA GLU A 115 -1.88 69.60 -20.73
C GLU A 115 -2.18 71.01 -20.20
#